data_AF-J7TUC3-F1
#
_entry.id   AF-J7TUC3-F1
#
_cell.length_a   1.000
_cell.length_b   1.000
_cell.length_c   1.000
_cell.angle_alpha   90.00
_cell.angle_beta   90.00
_cell.angle_gamma   90.00
#
_symmetry.space_group_name_H-M   'P 1'
#
loop_
_entity.id
_entity.type
_entity.pdbx_description
1 polymer ?
#
loop_
_entity_poly.entity_id
_entity_poly.type
_entity_poly.pdbx_seq_one_letter_code
_entity_poly.pdbx_strand_id
1 'polypeptide(L)'
;MTMKISNILGIFVGLFLGLVTVMGMSLFTFINLKSNSVYYAQHIPHKEGTEPDIIMLMENMGWAYTPEIDGISYDDDGSYAITREKGTKTSVLDLTGDTLFFHSESDDMYLLNRNFSIQHAFDKRYHNIKYNQRKVQKEIRETVQPVIDAQPKPLFNLQWLFNLIYQSRFN
;
A
#
# COMPACT_ATOMS: atom_id res chain seq x y z
N MET A 1 -2.69 54.15 -21.52
CA MET A 1 -2.67 53.01 -22.47
C MET A 1 -3.68 51.97 -21.97
N THR A 2 -4.87 51.91 -22.56
CA THR A 2 -5.95 50.98 -22.17
C THR A 2 -5.71 49.64 -22.83
N MET A 3 -5.54 48.57 -22.04
CA MET A 3 -5.49 47.21 -22.58
C MET A 3 -6.81 46.88 -23.28
N LYS A 4 -6.72 46.34 -24.50
CA LYS A 4 -7.90 45.83 -25.21
C LYS A 4 -8.46 44.64 -24.43
N ILE A 5 -9.79 44.54 -24.35
CA ILE A 5 -10.50 43.45 -23.66
C ILE A 5 -10.04 42.06 -24.17
N SER A 6 -9.71 41.95 -25.47
CA SER A 6 -9.12 40.75 -26.07
C SER A 6 -7.80 40.32 -25.42
N ASN A 7 -6.97 41.27 -24.97
CA ASN A 7 -5.69 40.98 -24.33
C ASN A 7 -5.89 40.51 -22.88
N ILE A 8 -6.90 41.04 -22.19
CA ILE A 8 -7.29 40.59 -20.84
C ILE A 8 -7.86 39.17 -20.90
N LEU A 9 -8.75 38.90 -21.87
CA LEU A 9 -9.34 37.58 -22.08
C LEU A 9 -8.26 36.53 -22.40
N GLY A 10 -7.30 36.85 -23.27
CA GLY A 10 -6.18 35.95 -23.58
C GLY A 10 -5.33 35.58 -22.36
N ILE A 11 -5.04 36.56 -21.48
CA ILE A 11 -4.33 36.31 -20.22
C ILE A 11 -5.14 35.42 -19.29
N PHE A 12 -6.45 35.68 -19.16
CA PHE A 12 -7.33 34.89 -18.28
C PHE A 12 -7.45 33.45 -18.75
N VAL A 13 -7.63 33.23 -20.06
CA VAL A 13 -7.64 31.90 -20.67
C VAL A 13 -6.30 31.20 -20.47
N GLY A 14 -5.18 31.89 -20.69
CA GLY A 14 -3.84 31.34 -20.47
C GLY A 14 -3.61 30.89 -19.03
N LEU A 15 -3.99 31.72 -18.04
CA LEU A 15 -3.88 31.40 -16.61
C LEU A 15 -4.78 30.22 -16.23
N PHE A 16 -6.02 30.20 -16.74
CA PHE A 16 -6.95 29.10 -16.50
C PHE A 16 -6.42 27.78 -17.06
N LEU A 17 -5.92 27.77 -18.30
CA LEU A 17 -5.33 26.57 -18.90
C LEU A 17 -4.10 26.11 -18.11
N GLY A 18 -3.21 27.02 -17.72
CA GLY A 18 -2.06 26.71 -16.88
C GLY A 18 -2.46 26.05 -15.55
N LEU A 19 -3.47 26.59 -14.87
CA LEU A 19 -4.00 26.03 -13.62
C LEU A 19 -4.57 24.62 -13.84
N VAL A 20 -5.41 24.43 -14.86
CA VAL A 20 -5.99 23.12 -15.18
C VAL A 20 -4.90 22.11 -15.50
N THR A 21 -3.86 22.49 -16.24
CA THR A 21 -2.72 21.62 -16.54
C THR A 21 -1.98 21.19 -15.27
N VAL A 22 -1.67 22.12 -14.36
CA VAL A 22 -1.00 21.80 -13.09
C VAL A 22 -1.86 20.88 -12.22
N MET A 23 -3.16 21.16 -12.11
CA MET A 23 -4.09 20.31 -11.35
C MET A 23 -4.18 18.90 -11.96
N GLY A 24 -4.30 18.80 -13.28
CA GLY A 24 -4.36 17.53 -14.00
C GLY A 24 -3.09 16.69 -13.81
N MET A 25 -1.91 17.31 -13.95
CA MET A 25 -0.64 16.63 -13.68
C MET A 25 -0.52 16.19 -12.22
N SER A 26 -0.95 17.02 -11.28
CA SER A 26 -0.88 16.69 -9.85
C SER A 26 -1.78 15.50 -9.50
N LEU A 27 -3.02 15.49 -10.01
CA LEU A 27 -3.95 14.38 -9.82
C LEU A 27 -3.44 13.10 -10.49
N PHE A 28 -2.92 13.20 -11.71
CA PHE A 28 -2.30 12.07 -12.40
C PHE A 28 -1.15 11.48 -11.60
N THR A 29 -0.23 12.31 -11.12
CA THR A 29 0.90 11.87 -10.29
C THR A 29 0.41 11.21 -9.01
N PHE A 30 -0.58 11.79 -8.32
CA PHE A 30 -1.16 11.23 -7.11
C PHE A 30 -1.74 9.82 -7.36
N ILE A 31 -2.61 9.68 -8.38
CA ILE A 31 -3.23 8.39 -8.71
C ILE A 31 -2.16 7.37 -9.13
N ASN A 32 -1.19 7.76 -9.96
CA ASN A 32 -0.14 6.85 -10.41
C ASN A 32 0.71 6.33 -9.23
N LEU A 33 1.13 7.21 -8.31
CA LEU A 33 1.90 6.82 -7.14
C LEU A 33 1.11 5.90 -6.21
N LYS A 34 -0.19 6.18 -5.99
CA LYS A 34 -1.06 5.38 -5.12
C LYS A 34 -1.36 4.00 -5.71
N SER A 35 -1.86 3.94 -6.95
CA SER A 35 -2.27 2.70 -7.59
C SER A 35 -1.11 1.78 -7.97
N ASN A 36 0.10 2.31 -8.19
CA ASN A 36 1.30 1.51 -8.50
C ASN A 36 2.29 1.44 -7.33
N SER A 37 1.86 1.86 -6.13
CA SER A 37 2.71 1.94 -4.94
C SER A 37 3.39 0.63 -4.59
N VAL A 38 2.67 -0.50 -4.71
CA VAL A 38 3.20 -1.84 -4.43
C VAL A 38 4.33 -2.19 -5.41
N TYR A 39 4.12 -1.97 -6.71
CA TYR A 39 5.15 -2.18 -7.72
C TYR A 39 6.41 -1.35 -7.42
N TYR A 40 6.25 -0.06 -7.12
CA TYR A 40 7.38 0.80 -6.81
C TYR A 40 8.11 0.37 -5.54
N ALA A 41 7.37 -0.11 -4.54
CA ALA A 41 7.92 -0.58 -3.28
C ALA A 41 8.69 -1.90 -3.39
N GLN A 42 8.35 -2.77 -4.35
CA GLN A 42 9.19 -3.94 -4.67
C GLN A 42 10.60 -3.56 -5.13
N HIS A 43 10.77 -2.36 -5.69
CA HIS A 43 12.01 -1.90 -6.31
C HIS A 43 12.69 -0.76 -5.54
N ILE A 44 12.19 -0.41 -4.34
CA ILE A 44 12.82 0.62 -3.51
C ILE A 44 14.00 0.02 -2.75
N PRO A 45 15.18 0.67 -2.69
CA PRO A 45 16.23 0.25 -1.78
C PRO A 45 15.77 0.38 -0.33
N HIS A 46 15.92 -0.68 0.46
CA HIS A 46 15.46 -0.73 1.85
C HIS A 46 16.36 -1.63 2.72
N LYS A 47 16.27 -1.45 4.04
CA LYS A 47 16.98 -2.27 5.03
C LYS A 47 16.35 -3.66 5.14
N GLU A 48 17.19 -4.65 5.43
CA GLU A 48 16.75 -6.02 5.75
C GLU A 48 15.73 -6.01 6.91
N GLY A 49 14.64 -6.77 6.75
CA GLY A 49 13.59 -6.89 7.75
C GLY A 49 12.46 -5.85 7.65
N THR A 50 12.56 -4.90 6.71
CA THR A 50 11.43 -4.07 6.29
C THR A 50 10.69 -4.73 5.13
N GLU A 51 9.37 -4.52 5.04
CA GLU A 51 8.53 -5.09 3.97
C GLU A 51 7.77 -3.96 3.24
N PRO A 52 8.46 -3.13 2.44
CA PRO A 52 7.89 -1.91 1.89
C PRO A 52 6.68 -2.17 0.98
N ASP A 53 6.70 -3.24 0.21
CA ASP A 53 5.63 -3.66 -0.69
C ASP A 53 4.37 -4.12 0.06
N ILE A 54 4.51 -4.88 1.15
CA ILE A 54 3.38 -5.24 2.03
C ILE A 54 2.79 -3.98 2.66
N ILE A 55 3.64 -3.08 3.19
CA ILE A 55 3.18 -1.83 3.78
C ILE A 55 2.42 -0.97 2.76
N MET A 56 2.94 -0.84 1.55
CA MET A 56 2.29 -0.06 0.50
C MET A 56 1.00 -0.72 0.00
N LEU A 57 0.94 -2.04 -0.02
CA LEU A 57 -0.28 -2.79 -0.36
C LEU A 57 -1.38 -2.47 0.66
N MET A 58 -1.08 -2.60 1.95
CA MET A 58 -2.07 -2.37 3.00
C MET A 58 -2.51 -0.90 3.09
N GLU A 59 -1.58 0.06 2.97
CA GLU A 59 -1.91 1.49 3.06
C GLU A 59 -2.65 2.04 1.84
N ASN A 60 -2.50 1.40 0.69
CA ASN A 60 -3.07 1.88 -0.57
C ASN A 60 -4.03 0.87 -1.17
N MET A 61 -4.59 -0.06 -0.40
CA MET A 61 -5.44 -1.13 -0.91
C MET A 61 -6.66 -0.59 -1.67
N GLY A 62 -7.25 0.53 -1.23
CA GLY A 62 -8.34 1.21 -1.94
C GLY A 62 -7.95 1.88 -3.28
N TRP A 63 -6.67 1.90 -3.64
CA TRP A 63 -6.15 2.43 -4.90
C TRP A 63 -5.39 1.40 -5.73
N ALA A 64 -4.73 0.46 -5.06
CA ALA A 64 -3.96 -0.61 -5.67
C ALA A 64 -4.90 -1.60 -6.38
N TYR A 65 -4.35 -2.36 -7.32
CA TYR A 65 -5.13 -3.38 -8.00
C TYR A 65 -5.44 -4.53 -7.04
N THR A 66 -6.72 -4.91 -6.94
CA THR A 66 -7.21 -6.06 -6.17
C THR A 66 -7.49 -7.21 -7.14
N PRO A 67 -6.51 -8.09 -7.41
CA PRO A 67 -6.67 -9.20 -8.34
C PRO A 67 -7.64 -10.24 -7.81
N GLU A 68 -8.47 -10.79 -8.71
CA GLU A 68 -9.28 -11.98 -8.42
C GLU A 68 -8.37 -13.21 -8.43
N ILE A 69 -8.06 -13.74 -7.23
CA ILE A 69 -7.18 -14.91 -7.04
C ILE A 69 -7.94 -15.95 -6.21
N ASP A 70 -7.90 -17.21 -6.63
CA ASP A 70 -8.53 -18.31 -5.90
C ASP A 70 -7.98 -18.41 -4.47
N GLY A 71 -8.89 -18.51 -3.51
CA GLY A 71 -8.56 -18.52 -2.08
C GLY A 71 -8.04 -17.18 -1.53
N ILE A 72 -8.19 -16.06 -2.23
CA ILE A 72 -7.93 -14.71 -1.71
C ILE A 72 -9.22 -13.90 -1.72
N SER A 73 -9.53 -13.25 -0.60
CA SER A 73 -10.62 -12.29 -0.50
C SER A 73 -10.16 -10.99 0.16
N TYR A 74 -10.88 -9.92 -0.15
CA TYR A 74 -10.59 -8.57 0.33
C TYR A 74 -11.80 -8.05 1.09
N ASP A 75 -11.54 -7.36 2.19
CA ASP A 75 -12.55 -6.60 2.92
C ASP A 75 -12.13 -5.13 2.93
N ASP A 76 -13.07 -4.25 2.57
CA ASP A 76 -12.91 -2.79 2.53
C ASP A 76 -13.89 -2.06 3.47
N ASP A 77 -14.72 -2.77 4.23
CA ASP A 77 -15.72 -2.20 5.12
C ASP A 77 -15.12 -1.83 6.50
N GLY A 78 -14.38 -0.71 6.52
CA GLY A 78 -13.90 -0.05 7.73
C GLY A 78 -12.45 -0.38 8.14
N SER A 79 -11.92 -1.51 7.69
CA SER A 79 -10.48 -1.84 7.75
C SER A 79 -10.07 -2.54 6.45
N TYR A 80 -8.82 -2.36 6.01
CA TYR A 80 -8.36 -3.01 4.78
C TYR A 80 -7.79 -4.37 5.13
N ALA A 81 -8.52 -5.45 4.83
CA ALA A 81 -8.10 -6.82 5.10
C ALA A 81 -7.89 -7.64 3.83
N ILE A 82 -6.86 -8.49 3.86
CA ILE A 82 -6.59 -9.55 2.89
C ILE A 82 -6.69 -10.87 3.63
N THR A 83 -7.64 -11.70 3.20
CA THR A 83 -7.82 -13.06 3.72
C THR A 83 -7.33 -14.06 2.70
N ARG A 84 -6.57 -15.05 3.16
CA ARG A 84 -6.10 -16.18 2.36
C ARG A 84 -6.61 -17.49 2.94
N GLU A 85 -7.32 -18.25 2.11
CA GLU A 85 -7.83 -19.59 2.39
C GLU A 85 -7.02 -20.64 1.61
N LYS A 86 -6.51 -21.65 2.31
CA LYS A 86 -5.76 -22.77 1.74
C LYS A 86 -6.24 -24.08 2.36
N GLY A 87 -7.22 -24.70 1.73
CA GLY A 87 -7.86 -25.91 2.26
C GLY A 87 -8.64 -25.57 3.54
N THR A 88 -8.23 -26.13 4.68
CA THR A 88 -8.87 -25.86 5.99
C THR A 88 -8.18 -24.76 6.78
N LYS A 89 -7.18 -24.10 6.20
CA LYS A 89 -6.38 -23.08 6.86
C LYS A 89 -6.74 -21.70 6.33
N THR A 90 -6.80 -20.73 7.24
CA THR A 90 -7.10 -19.34 6.92
C THR A 90 -6.04 -18.46 7.58
N SER A 91 -5.59 -17.43 6.85
CA SER A 91 -4.76 -16.37 7.40
C SER A 91 -5.31 -15.02 6.96
N VAL A 92 -5.21 -14.02 7.82
CA VAL A 92 -5.76 -12.67 7.57
C VAL A 92 -4.71 -11.64 7.91
N LEU A 93 -4.42 -10.73 6.99
CA LEU A 93 -3.68 -9.50 7.27
C LEU A 93 -4.63 -8.31 7.14
N ASP A 94 -4.78 -7.56 8.23
CA ASP A 94 -5.63 -6.37 8.29
C ASP A 94 -4.82 -5.14 8.68
N LEU A 95 -5.23 -3.97 8.18
CA LEU A 95 -4.73 -2.67 8.60
C LEU A 95 -5.87 -1.85 9.20
N THR A 96 -5.79 -1.65 10.52
CA THR A 96 -6.70 -0.78 11.26
C THR A 96 -5.91 0.40 11.84
N GLY A 97 -6.16 1.60 11.30
CA GLY A 97 -5.43 2.81 11.67
C GLY A 97 -3.92 2.67 11.41
N ASP A 98 -3.12 2.68 12.48
CA ASP A 98 -1.65 2.55 12.41
C ASP A 98 -1.13 1.16 12.78
N THR A 99 -2.03 0.18 13.00
CA THR A 99 -1.67 -1.18 13.45
C THR A 99 -2.05 -2.21 12.39
N LEU A 100 -1.09 -3.08 12.07
CA LEU A 100 -1.34 -4.29 11.31
C LEU A 100 -1.77 -5.40 12.27
N PHE A 101 -2.89 -6.03 12.00
CA PHE A 101 -3.34 -7.24 12.68
C PHE A 101 -3.12 -8.44 11.76
N PHE A 102 -2.48 -9.49 12.28
CA PHE A 102 -2.28 -10.73 11.54
C PHE A 102 -2.85 -11.92 12.30
N HIS A 103 -3.77 -12.64 11.68
CA HIS A 103 -4.25 -13.95 12.13
C HIS A 103 -3.55 -15.01 11.29
N SER A 104 -2.74 -15.84 11.95
CA SER A 104 -1.97 -16.94 11.34
C SER A 104 -2.81 -18.18 11.03
N GLU A 105 -2.29 -19.06 10.17
CA GLU A 105 -2.87 -20.38 9.88
C GLU A 105 -2.97 -21.28 11.13
N SER A 106 -2.23 -20.96 12.21
CA SER A 106 -2.26 -21.67 13.50
C SER A 106 -3.23 -21.10 14.53
N ASP A 107 -4.05 -20.12 14.15
CA ASP A 107 -4.93 -19.35 15.04
C ASP A 107 -4.22 -18.48 16.09
N ASP A 108 -2.92 -18.25 15.93
CA ASP A 108 -2.20 -17.22 16.69
C ASP A 108 -2.43 -15.86 16.05
N MET A 109 -2.52 -14.82 16.89
CA MET A 109 -2.80 -13.44 16.50
C MET A 109 -1.63 -12.54 16.82
N TYR A 110 -1.32 -11.60 15.92
CA TYR A 110 -0.17 -10.72 16.05
C TYR A 110 -0.57 -9.28 15.76
N LEU A 111 -0.06 -8.35 16.57
CA LEU A 111 -0.16 -6.92 16.32
C LEU A 111 1.21 -6.40 15.91
N LEU A 112 1.31 -5.78 14.74
CA LEU A 112 2.52 -5.21 14.20
C LEU A 112 2.35 -3.71 13.97
N ASN A 113 3.45 -2.98 14.11
CA ASN A 113 3.50 -1.60 13.66
C ASN A 113 3.79 -1.51 12.14
N ARG A 114 3.71 -0.31 11.57
CA ARG A 114 4.02 -0.04 10.15
C ARG A 114 5.50 -0.18 9.77
N ASN A 115 6.38 -0.41 10.74
CA ASN A 115 7.77 -0.81 10.50
C ASN A 115 7.89 -2.34 10.44
N PHE A 116 6.76 -3.05 10.35
CA PHE A 116 6.65 -4.50 10.26
C PHE A 116 7.23 -5.26 11.46
N SER A 117 7.27 -4.61 12.63
CA SER A 117 7.74 -5.18 13.89
C SER A 117 6.57 -5.63 14.75
N ILE A 118 6.60 -6.88 15.22
CA ILE A 118 5.58 -7.40 16.14
C ILE A 118 5.70 -6.70 17.49
N GLN A 119 4.57 -6.22 18.00
CA GLN A 119 4.44 -5.59 19.31
C GLN A 119 3.81 -6.57 20.30
N HIS A 120 2.81 -7.33 19.85
CA HIS A 120 2.08 -8.29 20.67
C HIS A 120 1.78 -9.56 19.90
N ALA A 121 1.71 -10.68 20.63
CA ALA A 121 1.38 -12.00 20.09
C ALA A 121 0.50 -12.76 21.07
N PHE A 122 -0.57 -13.37 20.56
CA PHE A 122 -1.57 -14.05 21.35
C PHE A 122 -1.93 -15.42 20.75
N ASP A 123 -2.28 -16.39 21.59
CA ASP A 123 -2.97 -17.58 21.14
C ASP A 123 -4.46 -17.29 20.84
N LYS A 124 -5.18 -18.27 20.30
CA LYS A 124 -6.63 -18.17 20.05
C LYS A 124 -7.52 -17.88 21.27
N ARG A 125 -6.96 -17.95 22.49
CA ARG A 125 -7.62 -17.64 23.77
C ARG A 125 -7.13 -16.31 24.36
N TYR A 126 -6.41 -15.51 23.58
CA TYR A 126 -5.85 -14.22 23.96
C TYR A 126 -4.77 -14.27 25.05
N HIS A 127 -4.12 -15.43 25.26
CA HIS A 127 -2.96 -15.49 26.14
C HIS A 127 -1.71 -15.04 25.41
N ASN A 128 -0.85 -14.28 26.09
CA ASN A 128 0.45 -13.89 25.55
C ASN A 128 1.29 -15.13 25.25
N ILE A 129 1.85 -15.16 24.03
CA ILE A 129 2.73 -16.25 23.58
C ILE A 129 4.11 -15.73 23.22
N LYS A 130 5.09 -16.64 23.22
CA LYS A 130 6.40 -16.37 22.61
C LYS A 130 6.27 -16.50 21.09
N TYR A 131 6.97 -15.64 20.37
CA TYR A 131 6.95 -15.64 18.90
C TYR A 131 8.37 -15.52 18.33
N ASN A 132 8.51 -15.89 17.05
CA ASN A 132 9.71 -15.64 16.27
C ASN A 132 9.38 -14.63 15.17
N GLN A 133 9.97 -13.44 15.25
CA GLN A 133 9.75 -12.33 14.32
C GLN A 133 9.84 -12.77 12.85
N ARG A 134 10.94 -13.43 12.47
CA ARG A 134 11.18 -13.86 11.08
C ARG A 134 10.16 -14.89 10.60
N LYS A 135 9.74 -15.80 11.47
CA LYS A 135 8.75 -16.83 11.11
C LYS A 135 7.38 -16.20 10.80
N VAL A 136 6.93 -15.29 11.65
CA VAL A 136 5.63 -14.62 11.48
C VAL A 136 5.66 -13.68 10.29
N GLN A 137 6.72 -12.89 10.12
CA GLN A 137 6.89 -12.03 8.93
C GLN A 137 6.86 -12.83 7.62
N LYS A 138 7.50 -14.00 7.61
CA LYS A 138 7.47 -14.91 6.46
C LYS A 138 6.04 -15.43 6.18
N GLU A 139 5.28 -15.77 7.22
CA GLU A 139 3.91 -16.21 7.04
C GLU A 139 3.01 -15.09 6.49
N ILE A 140 3.14 -13.87 7.03
CA ILE A 140 2.45 -12.69 6.49
C ILE A 140 2.79 -12.51 5.01
N ARG A 141 4.08 -12.62 4.66
CA ARG A 141 4.53 -12.55 3.26
C ARG A 141 3.82 -13.61 2.42
N GLU A 142 3.82 -14.86 2.83
CA GLU A 142 3.15 -15.96 2.11
C GLU A 142 1.64 -15.72 1.95
N THR A 143 0.99 -15.05 2.92
CA THR A 143 -0.42 -14.65 2.85
C THR A 143 -0.69 -13.67 1.72
N VAL A 144 0.14 -12.63 1.56
CA VAL A 144 -0.12 -11.54 0.61
C VAL A 144 0.71 -11.61 -0.68
N GLN A 145 1.69 -12.51 -0.77
CA GLN A 145 2.57 -12.64 -1.94
C GLN A 145 1.80 -12.79 -3.25
N PRO A 146 0.72 -13.59 -3.35
CA PRO A 146 -0.04 -13.71 -4.60
C PRO A 146 -0.60 -12.37 -5.08
N VAL A 147 -1.03 -11.51 -4.15
CA VAL A 147 -1.56 -10.17 -4.43
C VAL A 147 -0.45 -9.23 -4.89
N ILE A 148 0.73 -9.32 -4.27
CA ILE A 148 1.92 -8.55 -4.62
C ILE A 148 2.45 -8.93 -6.01
N ASP A 149 2.52 -10.23 -6.32
CA ASP A 149 3.02 -10.74 -7.60
C ASP A 149 2.11 -10.38 -8.77
N ALA A 150 0.82 -10.22 -8.51
CA ALA A 150 -0.18 -9.82 -9.50
C ALA A 150 -0.22 -8.30 -9.75
N GLN A 151 0.58 -7.49 -9.05
CA GLN A 151 0.58 -6.05 -9.25
C GLN A 151 1.17 -5.68 -10.62
N PRO A 152 0.45 -4.89 -11.43
CA PRO A 152 0.90 -4.57 -12.76
C PRO A 152 2.05 -3.56 -12.73
N LYS A 153 2.89 -3.63 -13.78
CA LYS A 153 3.86 -2.58 -14.04
C LYS A 153 3.12 -1.27 -14.41
N PRO A 154 3.52 -0.11 -13.86
CA PRO A 154 2.94 1.17 -14.21
C PRO A 154 3.15 1.51 -15.69
N LEU A 155 2.11 2.05 -16.32
CA LEU A 155 2.18 2.58 -17.68
C LEU A 155 3.22 3.71 -17.80
N PHE A 156 3.23 4.61 -16.82
CA PHE A 156 4.22 5.68 -16.70
C PHE A 156 5.00 5.45 -15.42
N ASN A 157 6.29 5.17 -15.56
CA ASN A 157 7.16 4.84 -14.44
C ASN A 157 7.60 6.11 -13.70
N LEU A 158 7.12 6.27 -12.46
CA LEU A 158 7.47 7.35 -11.53
C LEU A 158 8.33 6.85 -10.35
N GLN A 159 9.08 5.75 -10.52
CA GLN A 159 9.92 5.15 -9.47
C GLN A 159 10.85 6.18 -8.82
N TRP A 160 11.46 7.07 -9.59
CA TRP A 160 12.35 8.10 -9.04
C TRP A 160 11.61 9.01 -8.05
N LEU A 161 10.40 9.44 -8.39
CA LEU A 161 9.59 10.27 -7.51
C LEU A 161 9.08 9.49 -6.30
N PHE A 162 8.69 8.22 -6.49
CA PHE A 162 8.32 7.33 -5.39
C PHE A 162 9.49 7.17 -4.40
N ASN A 163 10.71 6.91 -4.89
CA ASN A 163 11.90 6.82 -4.07
C ASN A 163 12.15 8.12 -3.31
N LEU A 164 12.03 9.27 -3.97
CA LEU A 164 12.21 10.58 -3.32
C LEU A 164 11.27 10.76 -2.12
N ILE A 165 10.03 10.28 -2.22
CA ILE A 165 9.00 10.44 -1.17
C ILE A 165 9.16 9.40 -0.05
N TYR A 166 9.48 8.15 -0.40
CA TYR A 166 9.35 7.01 0.53
C TYR A 166 10.67 6.40 1.00
N GLN A 167 11.81 6.71 0.37
CA GLN A 167 13.08 6.02 0.65
C GLN A 167 13.52 6.13 2.10
N SER A 168 13.34 7.28 2.76
CA SER A 168 13.71 7.49 4.17
C SER A 168 12.90 6.63 5.14
N ARG A 169 11.70 6.17 4.74
CA ARG A 169 10.82 5.36 5.58
C ARG A 169 11.31 3.92 5.75
N PHE A 170 11.99 3.40 4.73
CA PHE A 170 12.42 2.00 4.67
C PHE A 170 13.94 1.83 4.78
N ASN A 171 14.67 2.94 5.00
CA ASN A 171 16.14 2.97 5.16
C ASN A 171 16.60 3.35 6.56
#